data_AF-A0ABD4ECT7-F1
#
_entry.id   AF-A0ABD4ECT7-F1
#
_cell.length_a   1.000
_cell.length_b   1.000
_cell.length_c   1.000
_cell.angle_alpha   90.00
_cell.angle_beta   90.00
_cell.angle_gamma   90.00
#
_symmetry.space_group_name_H-M   'P 1'
#
loop_
_entity.id
_entity.type
_entity.pdbx_description
1 polymer ?
#
loop_
_entity_poly.entity_id
_entity_poly.type
_entity_poly.pdbx_seq_one_letter_code
_entity_poly.pdbx_strand_id
1 'polypeptide(L)' 'MTGSLSKVENFYLRNDDFKSMLKYGRTEEIKALYQQNPPTEMEKLVGAKFVKLFTDVDLKTDEVVSIFVFDKTIE' A
#
# COMPACT_ATOMS: atom_id res chain seq x y z
N MET A 1 -2.76 7.13 10.98
CA MET A 1 -3.96 6.77 10.18
C MET A 1 -4.36 5.39 10.63
N THR A 2 -5.41 5.26 11.43
CA THR A 2 -5.98 3.97 11.86
C THR A 2 -7.27 3.73 11.06
N GLY A 3 -7.48 2.54 10.51
CA GLY A 3 -8.70 2.15 9.79
C GLY A 3 -8.51 1.66 8.35
N SER A 4 -7.39 1.01 8.01
CA SER A 4 -7.19 0.49 6.64
C SER A 4 -7.98 -0.80 6.37
N LEU A 5 -8.31 -1.54 7.43
CA LEU A 5 -9.02 -2.81 7.37
C LEU A 5 -10.54 -2.65 7.52
N SER A 6 -11.29 -3.27 6.62
CA SER A 6 -12.75 -3.32 6.69
C SER A 6 -13.23 -4.21 7.85
N LYS A 7 -14.52 -4.12 8.19
CA LYS A 7 -15.14 -4.99 9.20
C LYS A 7 -15.06 -6.47 8.84
N VAL A 8 -15.08 -6.80 7.55
CA VAL A 8 -14.98 -8.18 7.04
C VAL A 8 -13.56 -8.71 7.23
N GLU A 9 -12.55 -7.90 6.94
CA GLU A 9 -11.16 -8.33 7.12
C GLU A 9 -10.80 -8.45 8.59
N ASN A 10 -11.27 -7.54 9.43
CA ASN A 10 -11.16 -7.67 10.89
C ASN A 10 -11.81 -8.96 11.41
N PHE A 11 -12.89 -9.43 10.77
CA PHE A 11 -13.50 -10.72 11.10
C PHE A 11 -12.59 -11.89 10.71
N TYR A 12 -11.99 -11.87 9.52
CA TYR A 12 -11.05 -12.90 9.07
C TYR A 12 -9.76 -12.94 9.89
N LEU A 13 -9.26 -11.80 10.38
CA LEU A 13 -8.06 -11.72 11.23
C LEU A 13 -8.20 -12.43 12.59
N ARG A 14 -9.41 -12.85 12.98
CA ARG A 14 -9.64 -13.72 14.15
C ARG A 14 -9.06 -15.13 13.97
N ASN A 15 -8.80 -15.54 12.72
CA ASN A 15 -8.12 -16.79 12.41
C ASN A 15 -6.73 -16.49 11.85
N ASP A 16 -5.70 -17.04 12.49
CA ASP A 16 -4.30 -16.83 12.14
C ASP A 16 -3.95 -17.30 10.72
N ASP A 17 -4.65 -18.31 10.19
CA ASP A 17 -4.42 -18.84 8.84
C ASP A 17 -4.68 -17.79 7.75
N PHE A 18 -5.60 -16.85 8.01
CA PHE A 18 -5.99 -15.82 7.06
C PHE A 18 -5.08 -14.57 7.10
N LYS A 19 -4.24 -14.43 8.13
CA LYS A 19 -3.36 -13.25 8.29
C LYS A 19 -2.37 -13.11 7.15
N SER A 20 -1.69 -14.20 6.81
CA SER A 20 -0.70 -14.20 5.72
C SER A 20 -1.36 -13.93 4.36
N MET A 21 -2.54 -14.49 4.12
CA MET A 21 -3.31 -14.26 2.89
C MET A 21 -3.74 -12.79 2.76
N LEU A 22 -4.29 -12.21 3.84
CA LEU A 22 -4.73 -10.81 3.84
C LEU A 22 -3.55 -9.84 3.67
N LYS A 23 -2.44 -10.10 4.37
CA LYS A 23 -1.22 -9.27 4.25
C LYS A 23 -0.72 -9.27 2.79
N TYR A 24 -0.64 -10.45 2.18
CA TYR A 24 -0.23 -10.58 0.79
C TYR A 24 -1.21 -9.89 -0.16
N GLY A 25 -2.50 -10.19 -0.03
CA GLY A 25 -3.55 -9.61 -0.86
C GLY A 25 -3.53 -8.08 -0.85
N ARG A 26 -3.49 -7.46 0.34
CA ARG A 26 -3.42 -6.00 0.46
C ARG A 26 -2.16 -5.40 -0.15
N THR A 27 -1.01 -6.03 0.05
CA THR A 27 0.26 -5.58 -0.52
C THR A 27 0.21 -5.58 -2.05
N GLU A 28 -0.33 -6.65 -2.64
CA GLU A 28 -0.42 -6.78 -4.09
C GLU A 28 -1.52 -5.90 -4.70
N GLU A 29 -2.67 -5.74 -4.04
CA GLU A 29 -3.73 -4.85 -4.49
C GLU A 29 -3.29 -3.39 -4.52
N ILE A 30 -2.56 -2.93 -3.50
CA ILE A 30 -2.02 -1.57 -3.48
C ILE A 30 -1.04 -1.36 -4.64
N LYS A 31 -0.15 -2.33 -4.91
CA LYS A 31 0.76 -2.25 -6.06
C LYS A 31 0.00 -2.23 -7.38
N ALA A 32 -1.01 -3.09 -7.55
CA ALA A 32 -1.84 -3.15 -8.75
C ALA A 32 -2.60 -1.83 -8.97
N LEU A 33 -3.13 -1.23 -7.90
CA LEU A 33 -3.81 0.06 -7.95
C LEU A 33 -2.91 1.14 -8.55
N TYR A 34 -1.67 1.28 -8.06
CA TYR A 34 -0.74 2.31 -8.54
C TYR A 34 -0.09 1.98 -9.88
N GLN A 35 -0.13 0.72 -10.33
CA GLN A 35 0.22 0.36 -11.72
C GLN A 35 -0.87 0.80 -12.69
N GLN A 36 -2.14 0.61 -12.34
CA GLN A 36 -3.28 1.01 -13.17
C GLN A 36 -3.54 2.51 -13.13
N ASN A 37 -3.34 3.11 -11.95
CA ASN A 37 -3.55 4.53 -11.70
C ASN A 37 -2.26 5.11 -11.09
N PRO A 38 -1.28 5.46 -11.94
CA PRO A 38 -0.06 6.10 -11.48
C PRO A 38 -0.36 7.39 -10.70
N PRO A 39 0.45 7.75 -9.69
CA PRO A 39 0.20 8.91 -8.83
C PRO A 39 0.58 10.23 -9.53
N THR A 40 -0.14 10.57 -10.60
CA THR A 40 0.20 11.70 -11.49
C THR A 40 0.19 13.06 -10.80
N GLU A 41 -0.64 13.25 -9.76
CA GLU A 41 -0.62 14.48 -8.95
C GLU A 41 0.67 14.61 -8.15
N MET A 42 1.16 13.49 -7.60
CA MET A 42 2.42 13.44 -6.87
C MET A 42 3.60 13.69 -7.81
N GLU A 43 3.60 13.06 -9.00
CA GLU A 43 4.62 13.30 -10.03
C GLU A 43 4.71 14.77 -10.42
N LYS A 44 3.56 15.46 -10.57
CA LYS A 44 3.51 16.90 -10.84
C LYS A 44 4.05 17.73 -9.68
N LEU A 45 3.72 17.35 -8.44
CA LEU A 45 4.14 18.06 -7.25
C LEU A 45 5.66 18.01 -7.04
N VAL A 46 6.25 16.82 -7.19
CA VAL A 46 7.70 16.62 -7.01
C VAL A 46 8.51 16.83 -8.30
N GLY A 47 7.80 17.01 -9.42
CA GLY A 47 8.40 17.17 -10.75
C GLY A 47 9.16 15.96 -11.26
N ALA A 48 8.94 14.77 -10.71
CA ALA A 48 9.66 13.52 -10.98
C ALA A 48 8.68 12.41 -11.38
N LYS A 49 9.12 11.45 -12.21
CA LYS A 49 8.27 10.34 -12.65
C LYS A 49 8.29 9.20 -11.66
N PHE A 50 7.13 8.64 -11.39
CA PHE A 50 6.94 7.46 -10.57
C PHE A 50 7.51 6.23 -11.29
N VAL A 51 8.36 5.48 -10.59
CA VAL A 51 9.04 4.29 -11.11
C VAL A 51 8.54 3.03 -10.43
N LYS A 52 8.43 3.06 -9.09
CA LYS A 52 8.17 1.86 -8.30
C LYS A 52 7.52 2.19 -6.96
N LEU A 53 6.68 1.27 -6.49
CA LEU A 53 6.11 1.29 -5.16
C LEU A 53 6.60 0.09 -4.36
N PHE A 54 7.08 0.36 -3.14
CA PHE A 54 7.18 -0.63 -2.09
C PHE A 54 6.09 -0.35 -1.07
N THR A 55 5.37 -1.38 -0.65
CA THR A 55 4.32 -1.23 0.36
C THR A 55 4.35 -2.43 1.28
N ASP A 56 4.10 -2.19 2.57
CA ASP A 56 3.88 -3.24 3.55
C ASP A 56 2.73 -2.84 4.48
N VAL A 57 2.04 -3.85 4.99
CA VAL A 57 0.89 -3.71 5.90
C VAL A 57 1.19 -4.42 7.21
N ASP A 58 1.03 -3.71 8.32
CA ASP A 58 0.94 -4.28 9.66
C ASP A 58 -0.53 -4.43 10.05
N LEU A 59 -1.00 -5.68 10.02
CA LEU A 59 -2.38 -6.05 10.35
C LEU A 59 -2.68 -5.95 11.86
N LYS A 60 -1.66 -5.91 12.72
CA LYS A 60 -1.85 -5.82 14.19
C LYS A 60 -2.13 -4.39 14.62
N THR A 61 -1.39 -3.44 14.07
CA THR A 61 -1.57 -2.01 14.35
C THR A 61 -2.50 -1.33 13.36
N ASP A 62 -2.92 -2.04 12.30
CA ASP A 62 -3.74 -1.52 11.20
C ASP A 62 -3.06 -0.32 10.53
N GLU A 63 -1.79 -0.52 10.18
CA GLU A 63 -0.93 0.49 9.58
C GLU A 63 -0.40 0.03 8.22
N VAL A 64 -0.26 0.98 7.30
CA VAL A 64 0.29 0.76 5.96
C VAL A 64 1.41 1.75 5.74
N VAL A 65 2.57 1.24 5.31
CA VAL A 65 3.70 2.05 4.90
C VAL A 65 3.92 1.86 3.41
N SER A 66 4.00 2.97 2.69
CA SER A 66 4.22 3.00 1.24
C SER A 66 5.38 3.93 0.90
N ILE A 67 6.36 3.40 0.17
CA ILE A 67 7.55 4.11 -0.30
C ILE A 67 7.46 4.22 -1.82
N PHE A 68 7.34 5.47 -2.29
CA PHE A 68 7.30 5.81 -3.70
C PHE A 68 8.72 6.11 -4.20
N VAL A 69 9.16 5.42 -5.24
CA VAL A 69 10.44 5.65 -5.90
C VAL A 69 10.22 6.43 -7.17
N PHE A 70 11.00 7.49 -7.34
CA PHE A 70 10.96 8.37 -8.49
C PHE A 70 12.22 8.25 -9.35
N ASP A 71 12.14 8.70 -10.59
CA ASP A 71 13.21 8.63 -11.60
C ASP A 71 14.40 9.55 -11.31
N LYS A 72 14.24 10.51 -10.40
CA LYS A 72 15.28 11.42 -9.94
C LYS A 72 15.15 11.73 -8.46
N THR A 73 16.24 12.22 -7.89
CA THR A 73 16.27 12.78 -6.53
C THR A 73 15.30 13.96 -6.44
N ILE A 74 14.56 13.99 -5.34
CA ILE A 74 13.68 15.11 -4.97
C ILE A 74 14.43 15.85 -3.88
N GLU A 75 14.79 17.12 -4.13
CA GLU A 75 15.42 18.03 -3.17
C GLU A 75 14.39 18.93 -2.50
#